data_AF-A0A959G3J5-F1
#
_entry.id   AF-A0A959G3J5-F1
#
_cell.length_a   1.000
_cell.length_b   1.000
_cell.length_c   1.000
_cell.angle_alpha   90.00
_cell.angle_beta   90.00
_cell.angle_gamma   90.00
#
_symmetry.space_group_name_H-M   'P 1'
#
loop_
_entity.id
_entity.type
_entity.pdbx_description
1 polymer ?
#
loop_
_entity_poly.entity_id
_entity_poly.type
_entity_poly.pdbx_seq_one_letter_code
_entity_poly.pdbx_strand_id
1 'polypeptide(L)'
;CPYLTREASGTSGMTAAMNGSVNLSVPDGWIPEFVQHGKNGFSVPAADPNDPKEIQDVQDRLNLMRVLTQEIQPMYYQQPEQWWALVMKAQREIRPFFDSDRMATAYYEELYKSVVTV
;
A
#
# COMPACT_ATOMS: atom_id res chain seq x y z
N CYS A 1 1.10 -11.76 -4.36
CA CYS A 1 1.57 -10.37 -4.50
C CYS A 1 1.90 -10.10 -5.96
N PRO A 2 1.66 -8.89 -6.46
CA PRO A 2 2.12 -8.50 -7.79
C PRO A 2 3.65 -8.59 -7.89
N TYR A 3 4.16 -8.79 -9.10
CA TYR A 3 5.59 -8.63 -9.38
C TYR A 3 5.94 -7.15 -9.26
N LEU A 4 7.06 -6.84 -8.60
CA LEU A 4 7.57 -5.48 -8.47
C LEU A 4 7.66 -4.82 -9.86
N THR A 5 7.25 -3.54 -9.96
CA THR A 5 7.19 -2.71 -11.18
C THR A 5 6.04 -3.01 -12.16
N ARG A 6 5.05 -3.81 -11.77
CA ARG A 6 3.90 -4.13 -12.64
C ARG A 6 2.62 -3.40 -12.26
N GLU A 7 2.60 -2.71 -11.13
CA GLU A 7 1.46 -1.91 -10.70
C GLU A 7 1.82 -0.42 -10.70
N ALA A 8 1.20 0.36 -11.58
CA ALA A 8 1.46 1.79 -11.67
C ALA A 8 0.85 2.58 -10.51
N SER A 9 -0.32 2.17 -9.99
CA SER A 9 -0.94 2.81 -8.84
C SER A 9 -1.81 1.82 -8.08
N GLY A 10 -2.95 1.35 -8.61
CA GLY A 10 -3.80 0.36 -7.94
C GLY A 10 -4.88 0.99 -7.05
N THR A 11 -6.01 1.41 -7.66
CA THR A 11 -7.08 2.13 -6.94
C THR A 11 -7.96 1.24 -6.07
N SER A 12 -8.04 -0.06 -6.37
CA SER A 12 -8.82 -1.02 -5.58
C SER A 12 -8.27 -1.20 -4.16
N GLY A 13 -6.95 -1.13 -3.99
CA GLY A 13 -6.29 -1.16 -2.68
C GLY A 13 -6.63 0.06 -1.81
N MET A 14 -6.82 1.22 -2.45
CA MET A 14 -7.22 2.46 -1.77
C MET A 14 -8.66 2.34 -1.26
N THR A 15 -9.58 1.87 -2.10
CA THR A 15 -10.97 1.62 -1.70
C THR A 15 -11.07 0.57 -0.60
N ALA A 16 -10.25 -0.48 -0.65
CA ALA A 16 -10.20 -1.49 0.40
C ALA A 16 -9.78 -0.89 1.75
N ALA A 17 -8.73 -0.05 1.78
CA ALA A 17 -8.31 0.64 2.99
C ALA A 17 -9.41 1.58 3.54
N MET A 18 -10.15 2.27 2.66
CA MET A 18 -11.29 3.11 3.06
C MET A 18 -12.43 2.34 3.74
N ASN A 19 -12.56 1.05 3.44
CA ASN A 19 -13.58 0.17 4.02
C ASN A 19 -13.08 -0.67 5.21
N GLY A 20 -11.88 -0.38 5.73
CA GLY A 20 -11.34 -1.06 6.91
C GLY A 20 -10.58 -2.36 6.59
N SER A 21 -10.22 -2.59 5.33
CA SER A 21 -9.28 -3.67 4.99
C SER A 21 -7.84 -3.24 5.25
N VAL A 22 -7.01 -4.18 5.70
CA VAL A 22 -5.57 -3.98 5.88
C VAL A 22 -4.83 -4.46 4.64
N ASN A 23 -4.00 -3.60 4.06
CA ASN A 23 -3.21 -3.96 2.87
C ASN A 23 -1.94 -4.72 3.27
N LEU A 24 -1.67 -5.81 2.55
CA LEU A 24 -0.43 -6.58 2.56
C LEU A 24 0.08 -6.68 1.12
N SER A 25 1.15 -5.98 0.77
CA SER A 25 1.70 -5.99 -0.59
C SER A 25 3.19 -5.67 -0.61
N VAL A 26 3.82 -5.90 -1.76
CA VAL A 26 5.17 -5.40 -2.08
C VAL A 26 5.11 -3.87 -2.25
N PRO A 27 6.24 -3.14 -2.09
CA PRO A 27 6.32 -1.69 -2.27
C PRO A 27 6.26 -1.30 -3.76
N ASP A 28 5.13 -1.59 -4.40
CA ASP A 28 4.83 -1.23 -5.79
C ASP A 28 3.59 -0.33 -5.87
N GLY A 29 3.49 0.48 -6.92
CA GLY A 29 2.40 1.44 -7.10
C GLY A 29 2.25 2.44 -5.96
N TRP A 30 1.05 2.54 -5.39
CA TRP A 30 0.71 3.47 -4.31
C TRP A 30 1.15 3.02 -2.90
N ILE A 31 1.58 1.76 -2.74
CA ILE A 31 1.93 1.18 -1.45
C ILE A 31 3.09 1.94 -0.76
N PRO A 32 4.17 2.34 -1.44
CA PRO A 32 5.23 3.15 -0.84
C PRO A 32 4.78 4.54 -0.36
N GLU A 33 3.74 5.11 -0.98
CA GLU A 33 3.23 6.44 -0.64
C GLU A 33 2.38 6.42 0.64
N PHE A 34 1.72 5.29 0.91
CA PHE A 34 0.74 5.19 1.99
C PHE A 34 1.18 4.30 3.15
N VAL A 35 1.77 3.14 2.85
CA VAL A 35 1.97 2.08 3.85
C VAL A 35 3.18 2.38 4.72
N GLN A 36 2.91 2.71 5.96
CA GLN A 36 3.83 2.62 7.08
C GLN A 36 3.70 1.22 7.69
N HIS A 37 4.69 0.37 7.40
CA HIS A 37 4.74 -1.02 7.83
C HIS A 37 4.43 -1.17 9.34
N GLY A 38 3.46 -2.02 9.66
CA GLY A 38 3.01 -2.32 11.03
C GLY A 38 2.16 -1.23 11.70
N LYS A 39 1.88 -0.11 11.01
CA LYS A 39 1.06 1.00 11.56
C LYS A 39 -0.27 1.18 10.85
N ASN A 40 -0.29 1.13 9.52
CA ASN A 40 -1.49 1.33 8.70
C ASN A 40 -1.57 0.31 7.53
N GLY A 41 -0.66 -0.66 7.51
CA GLY A 41 -0.56 -1.71 6.50
C GLY A 41 0.75 -2.48 6.67
N PHE A 42 0.96 -3.47 5.82
CA PHE A 42 2.16 -4.31 5.83
C PHE A 42 2.83 -4.29 4.46
N SER A 43 4.03 -3.74 4.42
CA SER A 43 4.89 -3.81 3.24
C SER A 43 5.78 -5.06 3.31
N VAL A 44 5.78 -5.85 2.25
CA VAL A 44 6.62 -7.04 2.07
C VAL A 44 7.93 -6.61 1.41
N PRO A 45 9.10 -6.91 2.00
CA PRO A 45 10.38 -6.65 1.35
C PRO A 45 10.44 -7.33 -0.02
N ALA A 46 10.74 -6.55 -1.06
CA ALA A 46 10.90 -7.08 -2.40
C ALA A 46 12.26 -7.77 -2.58
N ALA A 47 12.31 -8.77 -3.45
CA ALA A 47 13.56 -9.38 -3.91
C ALA A 47 14.48 -8.37 -4.62
N ASP A 48 15.79 -8.69 -4.70
CA ASP A 48 16.74 -7.88 -5.47
C ASP A 48 16.36 -7.94 -6.96
N PRO A 49 16.10 -6.80 -7.63
CA PRO A 49 15.75 -6.80 -9.05
C PRO A 49 16.88 -7.31 -9.96
N ASN A 50 18.12 -7.41 -9.46
CA ASN A 50 19.27 -7.94 -10.20
C ASN A 50 19.39 -9.47 -10.13
N ASP A 51 18.64 -10.13 -9.23
CA ASP A 51 18.67 -11.59 -9.12
C ASP A 51 17.95 -12.27 -10.31
N PRO A 52 18.28 -13.52 -10.66
CA PRO A 52 17.48 -14.33 -11.56
C PRO A 52 16.02 -14.44 -11.10
N LYS A 53 15.09 -14.51 -12.05
CA LYS A 53 13.65 -14.47 -11.75
C LYS A 53 13.19 -15.61 -10.83
N GLU A 54 13.77 -16.79 -10.97
CA GLU A 54 13.48 -17.94 -10.11
C GLU A 54 13.89 -17.69 -8.66
N ILE A 55 14.97 -16.93 -8.45
CA ILE A 55 15.43 -16.53 -7.11
C ILE A 55 14.49 -15.46 -6.55
N GLN A 56 14.09 -14.48 -7.36
CA GLN A 56 13.13 -13.45 -6.97
C GLN A 56 11.80 -14.07 -6.51
N ASP A 57 11.24 -15.00 -7.29
CA ASP A 57 9.99 -15.70 -6.95
C ASP A 57 10.08 -16.44 -5.61
N VAL A 58 11.22 -17.07 -5.33
CA VAL A 58 11.47 -17.77 -4.06
C VAL A 58 11.58 -16.78 -2.90
N GLN A 59 12.35 -15.70 -3.06
CA GLN A 59 12.53 -14.67 -2.04
C GLN A 59 11.21 -13.95 -1.72
N ASP A 60 10.46 -13.52 -2.74
CA ASP A 60 9.18 -12.84 -2.57
C ASP A 60 8.17 -13.72 -1.83
N ARG A 61 8.11 -15.02 -2.18
CA ARG A 61 7.27 -16.00 -1.46
C ARG A 61 7.69 -16.13 0.00
N LEU A 62 8.98 -16.24 0.28
CA LEU A 62 9.49 -16.36 1.65
C LEU A 62 9.20 -15.09 2.47
N ASN A 63 9.42 -13.91 1.89
CA ASN A 63 9.17 -12.64 2.54
C ASN A 63 7.68 -12.44 2.83
N LEU A 64 6.80 -12.77 1.88
CA LEU A 64 5.36 -12.73 2.08
C LEU A 64 4.92 -13.65 3.22
N MET A 65 5.38 -14.90 3.21
CA MET A 65 5.04 -15.87 4.25
C MET A 65 5.57 -15.45 5.61
N ARG A 66 6.77 -14.87 5.67
CA ARG A 66 7.36 -14.33 6.90
C ARG A 66 6.47 -13.24 7.50
N VAL A 67 6.10 -12.21 6.74
CA VAL A 67 5.23 -11.13 7.22
C VAL A 67 3.86 -11.67 7.65
N LEU A 68 3.28 -12.58 6.86
CA LEU A 68 1.97 -13.14 7.19
C LEU A 68 1.99 -13.94 8.50
N THR A 69 2.96 -14.83 8.67
CA THR A 69 3.00 -15.79 9.79
C THR A 69 3.64 -15.25 11.04
N GLN A 70 4.64 -14.37 10.91
CA GLN A 70 5.40 -13.87 12.06
C GLN A 70 4.90 -12.52 12.56
N GLU A 71 4.20 -11.75 11.72
CA GLU A 71 3.76 -10.40 12.09
C GLU A 71 2.23 -10.29 12.09
N ILE A 72 1.56 -10.60 10.98
CA ILE A 72 0.11 -10.42 10.85
C ILE A 72 -0.65 -11.43 11.69
N GLN A 73 -0.33 -12.72 11.57
CA GLN A 73 -1.06 -13.79 12.26
C GLN A 73 -1.03 -13.60 13.80
N PRO A 74 0.12 -13.36 14.46
CA PRO A 74 0.15 -13.11 15.90
C PRO A 74 -0.62 -11.86 16.28
N MET A 75 -0.48 -10.75 15.55
CA MET A 75 -1.20 -9.51 15.84
C MET A 75 -2.73 -9.71 15.72
N TYR A 76 -3.17 -10.37 14.65
CA TYR A 76 -4.59 -10.61 14.39
C TYR A 76 -5.25 -11.47 15.46
N TYR A 77 -4.61 -12.57 15.87
CA TYR A 77 -5.22 -13.52 16.82
C TYR A 77 -4.97 -13.17 18.28
N GLN A 78 -3.83 -12.56 18.61
CA GLN A 78 -3.42 -12.36 20.00
C GLN A 78 -3.57 -10.90 20.46
N GLN A 79 -3.65 -9.94 19.54
CA GLN A 79 -3.68 -8.50 19.84
C GLN A 79 -4.82 -7.78 19.10
N PRO A 80 -6.10 -8.17 19.36
CA PRO A 80 -7.25 -7.63 18.63
C PRO A 80 -7.40 -6.10 18.75
N GLU A 81 -7.07 -5.52 19.92
CA GLU A 81 -7.09 -4.06 20.09
C GLU A 81 -6.07 -3.35 19.18
N GLN A 82 -4.87 -3.91 19.07
CA GLN A 82 -3.81 -3.37 18.24
C GLN A 82 -4.15 -3.51 16.75
N TRP A 83 -4.73 -4.64 16.36
CA TRP A 83 -5.26 -4.85 15.02
C TRP A 83 -6.35 -3.83 14.67
N TRP A 84 -7.28 -3.57 15.58
CA TRP A 84 -8.33 -2.57 15.37
C TRP A 84 -7.80 -1.14 15.30
N ALA A 85 -6.80 -0.81 16.12
CA ALA A 85 -6.13 0.48 16.03
C ALA A 85 -5.47 0.67 14.65
N LEU A 86 -4.83 -0.39 14.11
CA LEU A 86 -4.23 -0.39 12.78
C LEU A 86 -5.27 -0.18 11.68
N VAL A 87 -6.38 -0.92 11.71
CA VAL A 87 -7.50 -0.78 10.77
C VAL A 87 -8.05 0.65 10.77
N MET A 88 -8.36 1.19 11.96
CA MET A 88 -8.90 2.54 12.11
C MET A 88 -7.90 3.62 11.70
N LYS A 89 -6.61 3.35 11.84
CA LYS A 89 -5.55 4.26 11.38
C LYS A 89 -5.47 4.26 9.86
N ALA A 90 -5.43 3.08 9.24
CA ALA A 90 -5.44 2.94 7.78
C ALA A 90 -6.64 3.66 7.14
N GLN A 91 -7.84 3.46 7.69
CA GLN A 91 -9.05 4.08 7.19
C GLN A 91 -9.05 5.62 7.31
N ARG A 92 -8.44 6.17 8.38
CA ARG A 92 -8.38 7.62 8.58
C ARG A 92 -7.33 8.28 7.69
N GLU A 93 -6.17 7.65 7.54
CA GLU A 93 -5.05 8.22 6.80
C GLU A 93 -5.24 8.14 5.28
N ILE A 94 -5.99 7.14 4.77
CA ILE A 94 -6.16 6.96 3.31
C ILE A 94 -6.98 8.09 2.67
N ARG A 95 -8.02 8.58 3.36
CA ARG A 95 -8.98 9.54 2.81
C ARG A 95 -8.32 10.84 2.32
N PRO A 96 -7.53 11.57 3.13
CA PRO A 96 -6.97 12.85 2.68
C PRO A 96 -5.97 12.70 1.52
N PHE A 97 -5.31 11.54 1.38
CA PHE A 97 -4.31 11.34 0.33
C PHE A 97 -4.92 10.90 -1.01
N PHE A 98 -5.90 9.99 -0.98
CA PHE A 98 -6.43 9.33 -2.18
C PHE A 98 -7.86 9.75 -2.55
N ASP A 99 -8.29 10.92 -2.12
CA ASP A 99 -9.54 11.52 -2.57
C ASP A 99 -9.44 11.94 -4.05
N SER A 100 -10.43 11.55 -4.87
CA SER A 100 -10.52 11.96 -6.27
C SER A 100 -10.74 13.47 -6.40
N ASP A 101 -11.37 14.12 -5.43
CA ASP A 101 -11.58 15.57 -5.42
C ASP A 101 -10.25 16.32 -5.30
N ARG A 102 -9.33 15.81 -4.46
CA ARG A 102 -7.95 16.33 -4.36
C ARG A 102 -7.23 16.20 -5.70
N MET A 103 -7.32 15.03 -6.33
CA MET A 103 -6.69 14.78 -7.64
C MET A 103 -7.24 15.74 -8.69
N ALA A 104 -8.56 15.86 -8.83
CA ALA A 104 -9.20 16.75 -9.80
C ALA A 104 -8.81 18.22 -9.59
N THR A 105 -8.73 18.66 -8.33
CA THR A 105 -8.28 20.01 -7.98
C THR A 105 -6.83 20.24 -8.40
N ALA A 106 -5.92 19.32 -8.10
CA ALA A 106 -4.51 19.42 -8.50
C ALA A 106 -4.35 19.46 -10.03
N TYR A 107 -5.08 18.62 -10.77
CA TYR A 107 -5.09 18.67 -12.24
C TYR A 107 -5.55 20.05 -12.75
N TYR A 108 -6.62 20.59 -12.18
CA TYR A 108 -7.14 21.89 -12.58
C TYR A 108 -6.14 23.01 -12.31
N GLU A 109 -5.55 23.06 -11.11
CA GLU A 109 -4.66 24.14 -10.69
C GLU A 109 -3.29 24.11 -11.37
N GLU A 110 -2.69 22.91 -11.49
CA GLU A 110 -1.30 22.78 -11.95
C GLU A 110 -1.19 22.65 -13.47
N LEU A 111 -2.22 22.09 -14.12
CA LEU A 111 -2.16 21.69 -15.53
C LEU A 111 -3.08 22.53 -16.41
N TYR A 112 -4.30 22.84 -15.95
CA TYR A 112 -5.26 23.60 -16.76
C TYR A 112 -5.22 25.11 -16.50
N LYS A 113 -5.06 25.55 -15.25
CA LYS A 113 -5.05 26.97 -14.86
C LYS A 113 -3.76 27.67 -15.28
N SER A 114 -2.62 26.98 -15.20
CA SER A 114 -1.30 27.48 -15.61
C SER A 114 -1.18 27.71 -17.13
N VAL A 115 -1.96 27.01 -17.94
CA VAL A 115 -2.01 27.16 -19.41
C VAL A 115 -2.89 28.34 -19.85
N VAL A 116 -3.79 28.83 -18.99
CA VAL A 116 -4.62 30.01 -19.23
C VAL A 116 -3.95 31.24 -18.63
N THR A 117 -2.77 31.58 -19.15
CA THR A 117 -2.20 32.92 -18.99
C THR A 117 -1.99 33.47 -20.40
N VAL A 118 -2.97 34.26 -20.87
CA VAL A 118 -2.88 35.10 -22.09
C VAL A 118 -2.56 36.52 -21.63
#